data_AF-A0A2T4XSS2-F1
#
_entry.id   AF-A0A2T4XSS2-F1
#
_cell.length_a   1.000
_cell.length_b   1.000
_cell.length_c   1.000
_cell.angle_alpha   90.00
_cell.angle_beta   90.00
_cell.angle_gamma   90.00
#
_symmetry.space_group_name_H-M   'P 1'
#
loop_
_entity.id
_entity.type
_entity.pdbx_description
1 polymer ?
#
loop_
_entity_poly.entity_id
_entity_poly.type
_entity_poly.pdbx_seq_one_letter_code
_entity_poly.pdbx_strand_id
1 'polypeptide(L)'
;CEYFVAMKGTRDMIKRTNPDLSYALLKRLAESIATTTEQTISEAQPLLSAQIPSPTHEGLYFRIQFVRDPAVTTGSIALSIRKPSVLSLPYSAYESILNAVEPFNAISSKDQELLDLYESRQFHSFLHKAVAYEKNIIISAQTGAGKTTLFNSLIHDAIPLGERLITIEDAKELRPPHENTLQLYYSRGGQGKAKVTAQTLMEACLRLYPKRILLGE
;
A
#
# COMPACT_ATOMS: atom_id res chain seq x y z
N CYS A 1 2.49 -20.52 -2.01
CA CYS A 1 2.18 -19.08 -2.23
C CYS A 1 3.42 -18.22 -2.10
N GLU A 2 3.33 -16.99 -2.61
CA GLU A 2 4.38 -15.97 -2.54
C GLU A 2 4.10 -15.00 -1.39
N TYR A 3 5.14 -14.42 -0.82
CA TYR A 3 5.05 -13.34 0.16
C TYR A 3 6.23 -12.39 0.02
N PHE A 4 6.07 -11.16 0.49
CA PHE A 4 7.08 -10.11 0.41
C PHE A 4 7.50 -9.69 1.82
N VAL A 5 8.80 -9.47 2.03
CA VAL A 5 9.35 -9.05 3.32
C VAL A 5 10.11 -7.74 3.17
N ALA A 6 9.74 -6.73 3.97
CA ALA A 6 10.52 -5.52 4.13
C ALA A 6 11.71 -5.79 5.06
N MET A 7 12.93 -5.54 4.60
CA MET A 7 14.15 -5.70 5.38
C MET A 7 14.71 -4.32 5.74
N LYS A 8 15.27 -4.19 6.94
CA LYS A 8 15.88 -2.91 7.36
C LYS A 8 17.03 -2.58 6.40
N GLY A 9 17.04 -1.36 5.87
CA GLY A 9 18.06 -0.89 4.93
C GLY A 9 17.81 -1.25 3.46
N THR A 10 16.73 -1.97 3.13
CA THR A 10 16.33 -2.16 1.73
C THR A 10 15.27 -1.13 1.33
N ARG A 11 15.35 -0.65 0.09
CA ARG A 11 14.33 0.24 -0.48
C ARG A 11 13.02 -0.51 -0.73
N ASP A 12 13.13 -1.68 -1.35
CA ASP A 12 12.01 -2.50 -1.78
C ASP A 12 11.88 -3.78 -0.94
N MET A 13 10.73 -4.45 -1.04
CA MET A 13 10.46 -5.71 -0.34
C MET A 13 11.00 -6.89 -1.14
N ILE A 14 11.54 -7.89 -0.43
CA ILE A 14 12.11 -9.08 -1.04
C ILE A 14 11.04 -10.15 -1.19
N LYS A 15 10.88 -10.65 -2.41
CA LYS A 15 9.99 -11.78 -2.72
C LYS A 15 10.53 -13.09 -2.16
N ARG A 16 9.61 -13.89 -1.61
CA ARG A 16 9.85 -15.22 -1.07
C ARG A 16 8.70 -16.14 -1.42
N THR A 17 8.96 -17.44 -1.43
CA THR A 17 7.95 -18.48 -1.65
C THR A 17 7.84 -19.36 -0.40
N ASN A 18 6.63 -19.80 -0.11
CA ASN A 18 6.37 -20.84 0.88
C ASN A 18 5.19 -21.70 0.37
N PRO A 19 5.40 -22.99 0.08
CA PRO A 19 4.35 -23.87 -0.43
C PRO A 19 3.22 -24.10 0.60
N ASP A 20 3.53 -24.03 1.90
CA ASP A 20 2.56 -24.30 2.97
C ASP A 20 1.56 -23.16 3.18
N LEU A 21 1.89 -21.95 2.68
CA LEU A 21 0.95 -20.83 2.66
C LEU A 21 -0.13 -21.13 1.62
N SER A 22 -1.31 -21.55 2.09
CA SER A 22 -2.51 -21.81 1.28
C SER A 22 -3.65 -20.88 1.66
N TYR A 23 -4.62 -20.70 0.75
CA TYR A 23 -5.86 -19.96 1.05
C TYR A 23 -6.56 -20.51 2.30
N ALA A 24 -6.68 -21.83 2.41
CA ALA A 24 -7.32 -22.48 3.56
C ALA A 24 -6.61 -22.17 4.88
N LEU A 25 -5.27 -22.15 4.88
CA LEU A 25 -4.48 -21.77 6.05
C LEU A 25 -4.71 -20.30 6.43
N LEU A 26 -4.61 -19.38 5.46
CA LEU A 26 -4.82 -17.94 5.70
C LEU A 26 -6.23 -17.65 6.19
N LYS A 27 -7.24 -18.33 5.65
CA LYS A 27 -8.63 -18.22 6.07
C LYS A 27 -8.81 -18.66 7.52
N ARG A 28 -8.31 -19.86 7.87
CA ARG A 28 -8.37 -20.39 9.24
C ARG A 28 -7.65 -19.49 10.24
N LEU A 29 -6.50 -18.93 9.84
CA LEU A 29 -5.74 -17.99 10.66
C LEU A 29 -6.55 -16.71 10.91
N ALA A 30 -7.16 -16.14 9.88
CA ALA A 30 -7.99 -14.94 10.02
C ALA A 30 -9.21 -15.19 10.92
N GLU A 31 -9.91 -16.30 10.75
CA GLU A 31 -11.07 -16.68 11.57
C GLU A 31 -10.71 -16.94 13.03
N SER A 32 -9.56 -17.60 13.27
CA SER A 32 -9.06 -17.85 14.63
C SER A 32 -8.64 -16.55 15.33
N ILE A 33 -7.96 -15.64 14.63
CA ILE A 33 -7.59 -14.33 15.17
C ILE A 33 -8.86 -13.53 15.48
N ALA A 34 -9.80 -13.45 14.53
CA ALA A 34 -11.07 -12.74 14.71
C ALA A 34 -11.81 -13.24 15.97
N THR A 35 -11.92 -14.56 16.14
CA THR A 35 -12.56 -15.16 17.32
C THR A 35 -11.84 -14.78 18.61
N THR A 36 -10.51 -14.83 18.62
CA THR A 36 -9.70 -14.52 19.81
C THR A 36 -9.74 -13.04 20.18
N THR A 37 -9.90 -12.15 19.20
CA THR A 37 -9.96 -10.70 19.41
C THR A 37 -11.38 -10.15 19.49
N GLU A 38 -12.40 -11.02 19.61
CA GLU A 38 -13.82 -10.64 19.67
C GLU A 38 -14.28 -9.79 18.47
N GLN A 39 -13.73 -10.10 17.30
CA GLN A 39 -14.02 -9.45 16.02
C GLN A 39 -14.62 -10.46 15.03
N THR A 40 -15.10 -9.94 13.90
CA THR A 40 -15.67 -10.76 12.82
C THR A 40 -14.93 -10.51 11.53
N ILE A 41 -14.75 -11.58 10.74
CA ILE A 41 -14.29 -11.49 9.35
C ILE A 41 -15.20 -12.34 8.46
N SER A 42 -15.77 -11.74 7.42
CA SER A 42 -16.73 -12.40 6.52
C SER A 42 -16.71 -11.77 5.13
N GLU A 43 -17.48 -12.30 4.17
CA GLU A 43 -17.66 -11.66 2.87
C GLU A 43 -18.30 -10.26 2.99
N ALA A 44 -19.18 -10.07 3.99
CA ALA A 44 -19.83 -8.78 4.24
C ALA A 44 -18.91 -7.79 4.97
N GLN A 45 -18.02 -8.30 5.83
CA GLN A 45 -17.02 -7.54 6.60
C GLN A 45 -15.62 -8.14 6.33
N PRO A 46 -15.03 -7.85 5.15
CA PRO A 46 -13.82 -8.52 4.69
C PRO A 46 -12.53 -7.97 5.31
N LEU A 47 -12.60 -6.95 6.16
CA LEU A 47 -11.46 -6.30 6.80
C LEU A 47 -11.34 -6.76 8.25
N LEU A 48 -10.15 -7.19 8.67
CA LEU A 48 -9.84 -7.51 10.07
C LEU A 48 -8.52 -6.84 10.46
N SER A 49 -8.59 -5.95 11.45
CA SER A 49 -7.42 -5.31 12.06
C SER A 49 -7.26 -5.85 13.48
N ALA A 50 -6.14 -6.49 13.78
CA ALA A 50 -5.93 -7.17 15.06
C ALA A 50 -4.50 -6.98 15.59
N GLN A 51 -4.32 -7.28 16.87
CA GLN A 51 -3.01 -7.42 17.50
C GLN A 51 -2.86 -8.84 18.04
N ILE A 52 -1.71 -9.46 17.80
CA ILE A 52 -1.37 -10.76 18.39
C ILE A 52 -0.11 -10.62 19.25
N PRO A 53 -0.05 -11.30 20.42
CA PRO A 53 1.15 -11.30 21.25
C PRO A 53 2.38 -11.76 20.47
N SER A 54 3.52 -11.12 20.73
CA SER A 54 4.80 -11.55 20.16
C SER A 54 5.26 -12.85 20.81
N PRO A 55 5.61 -13.89 20.02
CA PRO A 55 6.11 -15.14 20.59
C PRO A 55 7.53 -15.01 21.15
N THR A 56 8.26 -13.94 20.80
CA THR A 56 9.67 -13.75 21.18
C THR A 56 9.91 -12.61 22.16
N HIS A 57 8.91 -11.76 22.41
CA HIS A 57 9.07 -10.56 23.26
C HIS A 57 7.82 -10.31 24.08
N GLU A 58 7.94 -10.46 25.40
CA GLU A 58 6.85 -10.21 26.34
C GLU A 58 6.37 -8.75 26.28
N GLY A 59 5.06 -8.55 26.37
CA GLY A 59 4.43 -7.22 26.33
C GLY A 59 4.43 -6.53 24.96
N LEU A 60 5.01 -7.13 23.92
CA LEU A 60 4.98 -6.61 22.56
C LEU A 60 3.98 -7.38 21.68
N TYR A 61 3.43 -6.69 20.69
CA TYR A 61 2.38 -7.23 19.82
C TYR A 61 2.70 -7.00 18.35
N PHE A 62 2.42 -8.01 17.54
CA PHE A 62 2.38 -7.88 16.09
C PHE A 62 1.06 -7.22 15.72
N ARG A 63 1.10 -6.26 14.80
CA ARG A 63 -0.11 -5.68 14.22
C ARG A 63 -0.42 -6.40 12.92
N ILE A 64 -1.65 -6.86 12.78
CA ILE A 64 -2.08 -7.66 11.64
C ILE A 64 -3.25 -6.98 10.94
N GLN A 65 -3.19 -6.99 9.61
CA GLN A 65 -4.29 -6.60 8.73
C GLN A 65 -4.61 -7.74 7.78
N PHE A 66 -5.86 -8.20 7.79
CA PHE A 66 -6.41 -9.04 6.73
C PHE A 66 -7.37 -8.22 5.85
N VAL A 67 -7.35 -8.56 4.56
CA VAL A 67 -8.42 -8.25 3.62
C VAL A 67 -8.76 -9.52 2.87
N ARG A 68 -10.02 -9.95 2.91
CA ARG A 68 -10.48 -11.15 2.18
C ARG A 68 -11.44 -10.80 1.06
N ASP A 69 -11.77 -11.82 0.29
CA ASP A 69 -12.82 -11.75 -0.73
C ASP A 69 -14.16 -11.29 -0.13
N PRO A 70 -14.94 -10.46 -0.86
CA PRO A 70 -14.71 -9.96 -2.22
C PRO A 70 -13.97 -8.61 -2.29
N ALA A 71 -13.39 -8.08 -1.20
CA ALA A 71 -12.65 -6.81 -1.22
C ALA A 71 -11.24 -6.93 -1.83
N VAL A 72 -10.82 -8.14 -2.19
CA VAL A 72 -9.65 -8.45 -3.01
C VAL A 72 -10.08 -9.40 -4.13
N THR A 73 -9.16 -9.75 -5.04
CA THR A 73 -9.40 -10.76 -6.07
C THR A 73 -10.01 -12.03 -5.48
N THR A 74 -11.09 -12.52 -6.09
CA THR A 74 -11.81 -13.74 -5.67
C THR A 74 -10.84 -14.90 -5.43
N GLY A 75 -11.03 -15.62 -4.32
CA GLY A 75 -10.14 -16.73 -3.93
C GLY A 75 -8.79 -16.32 -3.35
N SER A 76 -8.60 -15.03 -3.05
CA SER A 76 -7.38 -14.49 -2.46
C SER A 76 -7.62 -13.93 -1.06
N ILE A 77 -6.57 -13.88 -0.24
CA ILE A 77 -6.55 -13.18 1.05
C ILE A 77 -5.27 -12.37 1.11
N ALA A 78 -5.40 -11.08 1.37
CA ALA A 78 -4.26 -10.22 1.69
C ALA A 78 -4.01 -10.28 3.20
N LEU A 79 -2.74 -10.47 3.56
CA LEU A 79 -2.27 -10.46 4.94
C LEU A 79 -1.04 -9.55 5.03
N SER A 80 -1.10 -8.56 5.92
CA SER A 80 0.03 -7.74 6.32
C SER A 80 0.33 -7.95 7.80
N ILE A 81 1.60 -8.16 8.11
CA ILE A 81 2.09 -8.37 9.48
C ILE A 81 3.18 -7.35 9.76
N ARG A 82 2.94 -6.46 10.73
CA ARG A 82 3.94 -5.51 11.21
C ARG A 82 4.50 -5.98 12.55
N LYS A 83 5.79 -6.31 12.56
CA LYS A 83 6.53 -6.67 13.78
C LYS A 83 6.64 -5.46 14.72
N PRO A 84 6.57 -5.67 16.05
CA PRO A 84 6.87 -4.61 17.00
C PRO A 84 8.34 -4.19 16.89
N SER A 85 8.62 -2.90 17.15
CA SER A 85 10.00 -2.43 17.28
C SER A 85 10.51 -2.80 18.67
N VAL A 86 11.62 -3.53 18.73
CA VAL A 86 12.35 -3.84 19.97
C VAL A 86 13.43 -2.79 20.24
N LEU A 87 13.73 -1.93 19.26
CA LEU A 87 14.73 -0.89 19.38
C LEU A 87 14.20 0.24 20.27
N SER A 88 14.83 0.42 21.42
CA SER A 88 14.67 1.58 22.29
C SER A 88 16.01 2.32 22.34
N LEU A 89 16.05 3.53 21.80
CA LEU A 89 17.23 4.38 21.80
C LEU A 89 17.00 5.57 22.75
N PRO A 90 18.00 5.96 23.56
CA PRO A 90 17.90 7.19 24.33
C PRO A 90 17.80 8.39 23.37
N TYR A 91 17.16 9.48 23.81
CA TYR A 91 17.00 10.66 22.97
C TYR A 91 18.34 11.23 22.45
N SER A 92 19.41 11.11 23.24
CA SER A 92 20.77 11.51 22.83
C SER A 92 21.31 10.76 21.61
N ALA A 93 20.85 9.54 21.34
CA ALA A 93 21.27 8.79 20.15
C ALA A 93 20.80 9.44 18.84
N TYR A 94 19.82 10.36 18.91
CA TYR A 94 19.30 11.09 17.76
C TYR A 94 20.03 12.41 17.50
N GLU A 95 20.92 12.86 18.41
CA GLU A 95 21.56 14.18 18.31
C GLU A 95 22.30 14.37 16.98
N SER A 96 23.11 13.40 16.56
CA SER A 96 23.82 13.47 15.29
C SER A 96 22.89 13.52 14.07
N ILE A 97 21.78 12.78 14.11
CA ILE A 97 20.78 12.76 13.03
C ILE A 97 20.02 14.08 12.98
N LEU A 98 19.63 14.62 14.13
CA LEU A 98 18.89 15.87 14.23
C LEU A 98 19.76 17.08 13.86
N ASN A 99 21.04 17.07 14.25
CA ASN A 99 22.00 18.11 13.88
C ASN A 99 22.37 18.08 12.39
N ALA A 100 22.14 16.96 11.70
CA ALA A 100 22.30 16.85 10.25
C ALA A 100 21.08 17.34 9.46
N VAL A 101 19.98 17.71 10.13
CA VAL A 101 18.79 18.24 9.45
C VAL A 101 19.03 19.70 9.07
N GLU A 102 19.03 19.97 7.77
CA GLU A 102 19.08 21.33 7.25
C GLU A 102 17.68 21.96 7.25
N PRO A 103 17.53 23.23 7.70
CA PRO A 103 16.26 23.95 7.61
C PRO A 103 15.72 23.99 6.18
N PHE A 104 14.45 23.62 6.01
CA PHE A 104 13.78 23.65 4.72
C PHE A 104 13.41 25.08 4.33
N ASN A 105 14.39 25.81 3.77
CA ASN A 105 14.23 27.22 3.37
C ASN A 105 14.18 27.40 1.84
N ALA A 106 14.28 26.32 1.07
CA ALA A 106 14.36 26.38 -0.39
C ALA A 106 13.63 25.21 -1.05
N ILE A 107 13.25 25.42 -2.30
CA ILE A 107 12.75 24.39 -3.22
C ILE A 107 13.82 23.29 -3.33
N SER A 108 13.43 22.03 -3.19
CA SER A 108 14.38 20.93 -3.35
C SER A 108 14.93 20.87 -4.77
N SER A 109 16.13 20.33 -4.98
CA SER A 109 16.69 20.19 -6.34
C SER A 109 15.76 19.43 -7.30
N LYS A 110 15.01 18.45 -6.78
CA LYS A 110 13.99 17.71 -7.52
C LYS A 110 12.79 18.59 -7.90
N ASP A 111 12.36 19.46 -6.99
CA ASP A 111 11.26 20.39 -7.26
C ASP A 111 11.66 21.48 -8.25
N GLN A 112 12.91 21.95 -8.17
CA GLN A 112 13.44 22.90 -9.14
C GLN A 112 13.48 22.28 -10.55
N GLU A 113 13.98 21.05 -10.68
CA GLU A 113 13.98 20.33 -11.96
C GLU A 113 12.55 20.18 -12.53
N LEU A 114 11.55 19.91 -11.67
CA LEU A 114 10.15 19.87 -12.11
C LEU A 114 9.65 21.24 -12.58
N LEU A 115 9.98 22.33 -11.89
CA LEU A 115 9.63 23.68 -12.32
C LEU A 115 10.27 24.03 -13.67
N ASP A 116 11.55 23.74 -13.84
CA ASP A 116 12.29 24.01 -15.09
C ASP A 116 11.67 23.25 -16.29
N LEU A 117 11.30 21.97 -16.08
CA LEU A 117 10.60 21.15 -17.08
C LEU A 117 9.22 21.72 -17.41
N TYR A 118 8.49 22.20 -16.40
CA TYR A 118 7.16 22.81 -16.58
C TYR A 118 7.24 24.12 -17.37
N GLU A 119 8.14 25.04 -16.98
CA GLU A 119 8.35 26.33 -17.64
C GLU A 119 8.82 26.16 -19.09
N SER A 120 9.65 25.15 -19.33
CA SER A 120 10.11 24.75 -20.67
C SER A 120 9.07 23.95 -21.47
N ARG A 121 7.86 23.74 -20.94
CA ARG A 121 6.75 22.98 -21.56
C ARG A 121 7.09 21.53 -21.89
N GLN A 122 8.04 20.93 -21.18
CA GLN A 122 8.45 19.52 -21.34
C GLN A 122 7.56 18.59 -20.49
N PHE A 123 6.24 18.63 -20.73
CA PHE A 123 5.24 17.97 -19.87
C PHE A 123 5.38 16.44 -19.77
N HIS A 124 5.86 15.80 -20.84
CA HIS A 124 6.14 14.36 -20.82
C HIS A 124 7.20 14.01 -19.75
N SER A 125 8.35 14.69 -19.80
CA SER A 125 9.43 14.52 -18.82
C SER A 125 9.00 14.98 -17.43
N PHE A 126 8.25 16.07 -17.33
CA PHE A 126 7.69 16.56 -16.08
C PHE A 126 6.86 15.50 -15.36
N LEU A 127 5.89 14.88 -16.04
CA LEU A 127 5.03 13.86 -15.44
C LEU A 127 5.81 12.60 -15.07
N HIS A 128 6.70 12.14 -15.96
CA HIS A 128 7.54 10.97 -15.69
C HIS A 128 8.40 11.18 -14.42
N LYS A 129 9.07 12.35 -14.33
CA LYS A 129 9.88 12.74 -13.17
C LYS A 129 9.03 12.95 -11.93
N ALA A 130 7.85 13.55 -12.02
CA ALA A 130 6.97 13.75 -10.87
C ALA A 130 6.56 12.41 -10.25
N VAL A 131 6.25 11.40 -11.07
CA VAL A 131 5.97 10.03 -10.60
C VAL A 131 7.23 9.40 -9.99
N ALA A 132 8.39 9.50 -10.66
CA ALA A 132 9.65 8.97 -10.15
C ALA A 132 10.10 9.64 -8.83
N TYR A 133 9.75 10.91 -8.62
CA TYR A 133 10.00 11.68 -7.40
C TYR A 133 8.91 11.52 -6.34
N GLU A 134 8.01 10.57 -6.52
CA GLU A 134 7.00 10.19 -5.53
C GLU A 134 6.07 11.37 -5.17
N LYS A 135 5.81 12.26 -6.12
CA LYS A 135 4.83 13.35 -5.93
C LYS A 135 3.41 12.77 -5.87
N ASN A 136 2.59 13.38 -5.02
CA ASN A 136 1.16 13.13 -5.01
C ASN A 136 0.54 13.82 -6.23
N ILE A 137 -0.15 13.06 -7.08
CA ILE A 137 -0.68 13.54 -8.35
C ILE A 137 -2.18 13.24 -8.39
N ILE A 138 -2.96 14.25 -8.79
CA ILE A 138 -4.38 14.11 -9.09
C ILE A 138 -4.55 14.31 -10.60
N ILE A 139 -5.11 13.31 -11.28
CA ILE A 139 -5.42 13.38 -12.72
C ILE A 139 -6.88 13.78 -12.86
N SER A 140 -7.14 15.00 -13.36
CA SER A 140 -8.48 15.53 -13.58
C SER A 140 -8.75 15.74 -15.07
N ALA A 141 -9.89 15.24 -15.54
CA ALA A 141 -10.39 15.41 -16.91
C ALA A 141 -11.86 14.97 -17.00
N GLN A 142 -12.53 15.29 -18.11
CA GLN A 142 -13.89 14.83 -18.41
C GLN A 142 -13.96 13.28 -18.53
N THR A 143 -15.16 12.72 -18.39
CA THR A 143 -15.40 11.28 -18.64
C THR A 143 -15.05 10.93 -20.08
N GLY A 144 -14.36 9.81 -20.29
CA GLY A 144 -13.92 9.37 -21.63
C GLY A 144 -12.66 10.08 -22.18
N ALA A 145 -12.08 11.05 -21.46
CA ALA A 145 -10.89 11.78 -21.91
C ALA A 145 -9.56 10.99 -21.80
N GLY A 146 -9.62 9.68 -21.50
CA GLY A 146 -8.42 8.83 -21.39
C GLY A 146 -7.66 8.91 -20.05
N LYS A 147 -8.31 9.36 -18.96
CA LYS A 147 -7.68 9.44 -17.62
C LYS A 147 -7.05 8.11 -17.20
N THR A 148 -7.84 7.03 -17.22
CA THR A 148 -7.36 5.70 -16.83
C THR A 148 -6.26 5.19 -17.77
N THR A 149 -6.28 5.58 -19.04
CA THR A 149 -5.23 5.23 -20.01
C THR A 149 -3.90 5.90 -19.66
N LEU A 150 -3.92 7.22 -19.39
CA LEU A 150 -2.74 7.94 -18.93
C LEU A 150 -2.25 7.38 -17.59
N PHE A 151 -3.17 7.10 -16.67
CA PHE A 151 -2.82 6.55 -15.35
C PHE A 151 -2.10 5.20 -15.48
N ASN A 152 -2.64 4.27 -16.28
CA ASN A 152 -1.98 2.99 -16.56
C ASN A 152 -0.59 3.19 -17.20
N SER A 153 -0.44 4.08 -18.19
CA SER A 153 0.88 4.35 -18.80
C SER A 153 1.89 4.87 -17.77
N LEU A 154 1.50 5.80 -16.90
CA LEU A 154 2.37 6.29 -15.83
C LEU A 154 2.75 5.18 -14.84
N ILE A 155 1.81 4.28 -14.52
CA ILE A 155 2.09 3.11 -13.68
C ILE A 155 3.13 2.22 -14.35
N HIS A 156 2.95 1.89 -15.63
CA HIS A 156 3.85 1.01 -16.38
C HIS A 156 5.25 1.61 -16.57
N ASP A 157 5.33 2.88 -16.94
CA ASP A 157 6.56 3.48 -17.47
C ASP A 157 7.36 4.29 -16.44
N ALA A 158 6.71 4.77 -15.37
CA ALA A 158 7.33 5.71 -14.44
C ALA A 158 7.43 5.22 -12.99
N ILE A 159 6.65 4.19 -12.58
CA ILE A 159 6.77 3.60 -11.23
C ILE A 159 7.76 2.44 -11.26
N PRO A 160 8.85 2.46 -10.45
CA PRO A 160 9.82 1.36 -10.41
C PRO A 160 9.17 0.01 -10.07
N LEU A 161 9.52 -1.05 -10.83
CA LEU A 161 8.88 -2.38 -10.75
C LEU A 161 9.00 -3.07 -9.37
N GLY A 162 9.99 -2.69 -8.55
CA GLY A 162 10.18 -3.23 -7.20
C GLY A 162 9.23 -2.65 -6.15
N GLU A 163 8.51 -1.57 -6.46
CA GLU A 163 7.65 -0.90 -5.49
C GLU A 163 6.37 -1.69 -5.18
N ARG A 164 5.92 -1.61 -3.93
CA ARG A 164 4.66 -2.19 -3.48
C ARG A 164 3.49 -1.26 -3.77
N LEU A 165 2.58 -1.68 -4.63
CA LEU A 165 1.40 -0.90 -5.00
C LEU A 165 0.15 -1.46 -4.35
N ILE A 166 -0.76 -0.56 -3.97
CA ILE A 166 -2.13 -0.94 -3.62
C ILE A 166 -3.09 -0.15 -4.49
N THR A 167 -3.93 -0.82 -5.27
CA THR A 167 -5.00 -0.17 -6.02
C THR A 167 -6.31 -0.22 -5.23
N ILE A 168 -7.14 0.81 -5.33
CA ILE A 168 -8.49 0.85 -4.77
C ILE A 168 -9.43 1.28 -5.89
N GLU A 169 -10.35 0.40 -6.29
CA GLU A 169 -11.20 0.63 -7.45
C GLU A 169 -12.60 0.01 -7.25
N ASP A 170 -13.63 0.58 -7.86
CA ASP A 170 -14.97 -0.03 -7.93
C ASP A 170 -15.11 -0.99 -9.13
N ALA A 171 -14.31 -0.79 -10.17
CA ALA A 171 -14.16 -1.69 -11.32
C ALA A 171 -12.67 -1.94 -11.61
N LYS A 172 -12.33 -3.13 -12.13
CA LYS A 172 -10.93 -3.49 -12.41
C LYS A 172 -10.43 -2.83 -13.70
N GLU A 173 -9.89 -1.61 -13.59
CA GLU A 173 -9.35 -0.88 -14.74
C GLU A 173 -7.82 -0.78 -14.73
N LEU A 174 -7.21 -0.59 -13.56
CA LEU A 174 -5.76 -0.49 -13.39
C LEU A 174 -5.08 -1.86 -13.53
N ARG A 175 -3.98 -1.89 -14.28
CA ARG A 175 -3.23 -3.11 -14.63
C ARG A 175 -1.73 -2.96 -14.32
N PRO A 176 -1.35 -2.70 -13.06
CA PRO A 176 0.06 -2.57 -12.70
C PRO A 176 0.83 -3.86 -13.04
N PRO A 177 2.01 -3.74 -13.67
CA PRO A 177 2.90 -4.88 -13.95
C PRO A 177 3.71 -5.32 -12.72
N HIS A 178 3.64 -4.57 -11.61
CA HIS A 178 4.41 -4.78 -10.39
C HIS A 178 3.99 -6.06 -9.67
N GLU A 179 4.94 -6.95 -9.41
CA GLU A 179 4.67 -8.24 -8.75
C GLU A 179 4.07 -8.05 -7.33
N ASN A 180 4.48 -7.00 -6.63
CA ASN A 180 4.01 -6.69 -5.28
C ASN A 180 2.80 -5.73 -5.31
N THR A 181 1.77 -6.10 -6.07
CA THR A 181 0.52 -5.34 -6.14
C THR A 181 -0.57 -6.02 -5.32
N LEU A 182 -1.29 -5.24 -4.52
CA LEU A 182 -2.57 -5.63 -3.93
C LEU A 182 -3.71 -4.83 -4.56
N GLN A 183 -4.67 -5.50 -5.19
CA GLN A 183 -5.86 -4.85 -5.74
C GLN A 183 -7.03 -4.95 -4.75
N LEU A 184 -7.55 -3.80 -4.33
CA LEU A 184 -8.69 -3.69 -3.44
C LEU A 184 -9.93 -3.22 -4.19
N TYR A 185 -11.07 -3.83 -3.87
CA TYR A 185 -12.34 -3.58 -4.54
C TYR A 185 -13.44 -3.15 -3.57
N TYR A 186 -14.23 -2.16 -3.97
CA TYR A 186 -15.45 -1.76 -3.28
C TYR A 186 -16.63 -1.72 -4.26
N SER A 187 -17.87 -1.68 -3.74
CA SER A 187 -19.05 -1.53 -4.58
C SER A 187 -19.72 -0.19 -4.33
N ARG A 188 -19.84 0.63 -5.38
CA ARG A 188 -20.66 1.85 -5.35
C ARG A 188 -22.14 1.47 -5.17
N GLY A 189 -22.84 2.20 -4.31
CA GLY A 189 -24.28 1.98 -4.06
C GLY A 189 -24.62 0.71 -3.28
N GLY A 190 -23.64 -0.02 -2.72
CA GLY A 190 -23.89 -1.16 -1.83
C GLY A 190 -24.46 -2.40 -2.51
N GLN A 191 -24.28 -2.54 -3.84
CA GLN A 191 -24.77 -3.69 -4.60
C GLN A 191 -23.91 -4.96 -4.38
N GLY A 192 -22.64 -4.77 -4.02
CA GLY A 192 -21.71 -5.84 -3.71
C GLY A 192 -21.92 -6.44 -2.32
N LYS A 193 -21.46 -7.69 -2.14
CA LYS A 193 -21.57 -8.38 -0.84
C LYS A 193 -20.79 -7.68 0.27
N ALA A 194 -19.60 -7.17 -0.04
CA ALA A 194 -18.76 -6.47 0.93
C ALA A 194 -19.30 -5.06 1.21
N LYS A 195 -19.52 -4.77 2.49
CA LYS A 195 -19.94 -3.46 2.98
C LYS A 195 -18.72 -2.58 3.25
N VAL A 196 -17.89 -2.40 2.23
CA VAL A 196 -16.70 -1.55 2.26
C VAL A 196 -16.84 -0.42 1.25
N THR A 197 -16.32 0.75 1.61
CA THR A 197 -16.22 1.93 0.75
C THR A 197 -14.75 2.20 0.39
N ALA A 198 -14.52 3.05 -0.62
CA ALA A 198 -13.18 3.54 -0.93
C ALA A 198 -12.45 4.09 0.31
N GLN A 199 -13.16 4.83 1.17
CA GLN A 199 -12.62 5.35 2.43
C GLN A 199 -12.17 4.22 3.37
N THR A 200 -13.01 3.21 3.61
CA THR A 200 -12.63 2.10 4.51
C THR A 200 -11.43 1.31 3.99
N LEU A 201 -11.29 1.17 2.67
CA LEU A 201 -10.14 0.54 2.04
C LEU A 201 -8.89 1.41 2.14
N MET A 202 -9.03 2.73 1.99
CA MET A 202 -7.94 3.69 2.19
C MET A 202 -7.40 3.63 3.62
N GLU A 203 -8.30 3.55 4.62
CA GLU A 203 -7.91 3.38 6.03
C GLU A 203 -7.21 2.03 6.27
N ALA A 204 -7.66 0.96 5.62
CA ALA A 204 -7.00 -0.35 5.67
C ALA A 204 -5.58 -0.30 5.06
N CYS A 205 -5.37 0.48 4.00
CA CYS A 205 -4.07 0.64 3.35
C CYS A 205 -2.98 1.13 4.30
N LEU A 206 -3.32 1.95 5.30
CA LEU A 206 -2.37 2.41 6.33
C LEU A 206 -1.73 1.26 7.13
N ARG A 207 -2.35 0.07 7.12
CA ARG A 207 -1.87 -1.15 7.78
C ARG A 207 -1.33 -2.20 6.79
N LEU A 208 -1.41 -1.94 5.48
CA LEU A 208 -0.98 -2.86 4.42
C LEU A 208 0.42 -2.56 3.86
N TYR A 209 1.13 -1.61 4.47
CA TYR A 209 2.50 -1.21 4.13
C TYR A 209 2.69 -0.86 2.63
N PRO A 210 1.85 0.03 2.04
CA PRO A 210 2.02 0.46 0.66
C PRO A 210 3.29 1.31 0.50
N LYS A 211 3.92 1.22 -0.68
CA LYS A 211 4.79 2.29 -1.18
C LYS A 211 3.97 3.36 -1.87
N ARG A 212 2.94 2.97 -2.64
CA ARG A 212 1.96 3.87 -3.25
C ARG A 212 0.55 3.31 -3.11
N ILE A 213 -0.42 4.21 -2.92
CA ILE A 213 -1.85 3.91 -3.02
C ILE A 213 -2.37 4.57 -4.29
N LEU A 214 -2.97 3.77 -5.17
CA LEU A 214 -3.49 4.19 -6.46
C LEU A 214 -5.02 4.09 -6.41
N LEU A 215 -5.68 5.23 -6.21
CA LEU A 215 -7.14 5.31 -6.19
C LEU A 215 -7.62 5.51 -7.64
N GLY A 216 -8.38 4.55 -8.18
CA GLY A 216 -8.81 4.59 -9.58
C GLY A 216 -9.75 5.76 -9.90
N GLU A 217 -10.66 6.07 -8.97
CA GLU A 217 -11.59 7.21 -9.00
C GLU A 217 -12.02 7.65 -7.59
#